data_AF-A0A1J7IQE4-F1
#
_entry.id   AF-A0A1J7IQE4-F1
#
_cell.length_a   1.000
_cell.length_b   1.000
_cell.length_c   1.000
_cell.angle_alpha   90.00
_cell.angle_beta   90.00
_cell.angle_gamma   90.00
#
_symmetry.space_group_name_H-M   'P 1'
#
loop_
_entity.id
_entity.type
_entity.pdbx_description
1 polymer ?
#
loop_
_entity_poly.entity_id
_entity_poly.type
_entity_poly.pdbx_seq_one_letter_code
_entity_poly.pdbx_strand_id
1 'polypeptide(L)'
;MAPRPRLKLPCLPTSSSCPQPSTLPTALPPLSRHFSSSPIPRSATEAFHGKRIPPLPPQRWVSDLRARVGKCITFGCNESQIARVARIVRALAEEWRPLTAGSEGFLSGGRRGLDRQQVVWGEQDSFGHVNNVNYFRYAESARVNWITNFAVHADPAHRKQWFELMTPKSVGLIMRTLKCEFKFPMTYPDRISVYHKLRVDPSSLPTPDSAFALDCIVLSHNARRIAARLQEDIVIYDYRKAGKTAMPEYMVEMFGETFRMQEQEMRRARGRIWGLIGEVEELERETWDRADAVEDVGGAQHGKGS
;
A
#
# COMPACT_ATOMS: atom_id res chain seq x y z
N MET A 1 -6.74 -39.59 -47.94
CA MET A 1 -6.30 -38.19 -47.74
C MET A 1 -7.28 -37.27 -48.47
N ALA A 2 -8.15 -36.58 -47.74
CA ALA A 2 -9.06 -35.58 -48.32
C ALA A 2 -8.39 -34.19 -48.30
N PRO A 3 -8.50 -33.38 -49.36
CA PRO A 3 -7.89 -32.05 -49.40
C PRO A 3 -8.70 -31.04 -48.57
N ARG A 4 -8.00 -30.16 -47.84
CA ARG A 4 -8.60 -29.06 -47.06
C ARG A 4 -9.13 -27.96 -47.98
N PRO A 5 -10.28 -27.32 -47.67
CA PRO A 5 -10.76 -26.16 -48.42
C PRO A 5 -9.95 -24.89 -48.07
N ARG A 6 -9.61 -24.10 -49.09
CA ARG A 6 -8.99 -22.77 -48.97
C ARG A 6 -10.08 -21.72 -48.69
N LEU A 7 -9.95 -20.98 -47.59
CA LEU A 7 -10.74 -19.77 -47.32
C LEU A 7 -10.21 -18.60 -48.17
N LYS A 8 -11.11 -17.96 -48.92
CA LYS A 8 -10.85 -16.73 -49.70
C LYS A 8 -10.97 -15.50 -48.80
N LEU A 9 -9.97 -14.62 -48.84
CA LEU A 9 -10.02 -13.27 -48.24
C LEU A 9 -10.82 -12.32 -49.15
N PRO A 10 -11.72 -11.48 -48.61
CA PRO A 10 -12.39 -10.45 -49.41
C PRO A 10 -11.50 -9.22 -49.62
N CYS A 11 -11.52 -8.70 -50.85
CA CYS A 11 -10.87 -7.46 -51.27
C CYS A 11 -11.55 -6.23 -50.66
N LEU A 12 -10.76 -5.25 -50.24
CA LEU A 12 -11.22 -3.93 -49.82
C LEU A 12 -11.46 -3.03 -51.05
N PRO A 13 -12.58 -2.30 -51.14
CA PRO A 13 -12.73 -1.25 -52.13
C PRO A 13 -12.08 0.05 -51.67
N THR A 14 -11.26 0.60 -52.57
CA THR A 14 -10.74 1.98 -52.54
C THR A 14 -11.78 2.93 -53.12
N SER A 15 -12.27 3.90 -52.34
CA SER A 15 -12.74 5.17 -52.89
C SER A 15 -12.84 6.25 -51.82
N SER A 16 -12.11 7.33 -52.09
CA SER A 16 -12.03 8.60 -51.39
C SER A 16 -13.24 9.50 -51.66
N SER A 17 -13.77 10.14 -50.63
CA SER A 17 -14.50 11.41 -50.75
C SER A 17 -14.42 12.20 -49.44
N CYS A 18 -13.70 13.33 -49.47
CA CYS A 18 -13.62 14.32 -48.40
C CYS A 18 -14.95 15.06 -48.19
N PRO A 19 -15.32 15.35 -46.94
CA PRO A 19 -16.15 16.50 -46.60
C PRO A 19 -15.29 17.67 -46.10
N GLN A 20 -15.73 18.88 -46.45
CA GLN A 20 -15.10 20.18 -46.21
C GLN A 20 -15.02 20.59 -44.72
N PRO A 21 -14.10 21.51 -44.34
CA PRO A 21 -13.93 21.94 -42.97
C PRO A 21 -14.99 22.97 -42.57
N SER A 22 -15.78 22.63 -41.54
CA SER A 22 -16.64 23.58 -40.83
C SER A 22 -15.79 24.49 -39.94
N THR A 23 -16.05 25.78 -40.05
CA THR A 23 -15.46 26.89 -39.30
C THR A 23 -15.65 26.73 -37.79
N LEU A 24 -14.53 26.67 -37.05
CA LEU A 24 -14.49 26.75 -35.58
C LEU A 24 -14.48 28.22 -35.13
N PRO A 25 -15.23 28.61 -34.08
CA PRO A 25 -15.12 29.93 -33.49
C PRO A 25 -13.86 30.05 -32.61
N THR A 26 -13.16 31.15 -32.84
CA THR A 26 -12.03 31.69 -32.09
C THR A 26 -12.41 32.04 -30.64
N ALA A 27 -11.70 31.47 -29.66
CA ALA A 27 -11.18 32.11 -28.44
C ALA A 27 -10.81 31.05 -27.39
N LEU A 28 -9.51 30.78 -27.23
CA LEU A 28 -8.98 30.07 -26.07
C LEU A 28 -8.78 31.09 -24.93
N PRO A 29 -9.34 30.88 -23.73
CA PRO A 29 -8.91 31.64 -22.56
C PRO A 29 -7.54 31.10 -22.08
N PRO A 30 -6.68 31.95 -21.50
CA PRO A 30 -5.40 31.49 -20.97
C PRO A 30 -5.64 30.56 -19.77
N LEU A 31 -5.12 29.34 -19.83
CA LEU A 31 -5.03 28.44 -18.68
C LEU A 31 -3.98 28.99 -17.71
N SER A 32 -4.38 29.92 -16.85
CA SER A 32 -3.65 30.24 -15.63
C SER A 32 -3.68 29.03 -14.71
N ARG A 33 -2.56 28.28 -14.65
CA ARG A 33 -2.34 27.27 -13.61
C ARG A 33 -2.16 28.00 -12.28
N HIS A 34 -3.25 28.25 -11.57
CA HIS A 34 -3.18 28.55 -10.15
C HIS A 34 -2.75 27.27 -9.42
N PHE A 35 -1.50 27.26 -8.94
CA PHE A 35 -1.09 26.34 -7.89
C PHE A 35 -1.98 26.60 -6.68
N SER A 36 -3.01 25.77 -6.49
CA SER A 36 -3.82 25.79 -5.28
C SER A 36 -2.99 25.19 -4.15
N SER A 37 -2.27 26.04 -3.43
CA SER A 37 -1.73 25.71 -2.11
C SER A 37 -2.91 25.61 -1.14
N SER A 38 -3.39 24.40 -0.91
CA SER A 38 -4.27 24.18 0.24
C SER A 38 -3.49 24.50 1.52
N PRO A 39 -4.02 25.30 2.45
CA PRO A 39 -3.32 25.63 3.68
C PRO A 39 -3.16 24.36 4.53
N ILE A 40 -1.91 24.00 4.81
CA ILE A 40 -1.55 23.00 5.82
C ILE A 40 -2.02 23.55 7.18
N PRO A 41 -2.75 22.78 8.00
CA PRO A 41 -3.13 23.23 9.32
C PRO A 41 -1.87 23.56 10.13
N ARG A 42 -1.73 24.84 10.51
CA ARG A 42 -0.69 25.29 11.43
C ARG A 42 -1.02 24.78 12.84
N SER A 43 0.01 24.31 13.54
CA SER A 43 0.04 23.73 14.89
C SER A 43 -0.12 22.21 14.95
N ALA A 44 1.01 21.51 14.75
CA ALA A 44 1.20 20.09 15.08
C ALA A 44 2.00 19.94 16.40
N THR A 45 1.71 20.78 17.38
CA THR A 45 2.29 20.71 18.73
C THR A 45 1.19 20.81 19.78
N GLU A 46 0.29 19.83 19.77
CA GLU A 46 -0.42 19.41 20.97
C GLU A 46 -0.18 17.92 21.14
N ALA A 47 0.36 17.53 22.29
CA ALA A 47 0.52 16.14 22.67
C ALA A 47 -0.87 15.47 22.65
N PHE A 48 -1.13 14.65 21.62
CA PHE A 48 -2.40 13.97 21.40
C PHE A 48 -2.74 12.99 22.53
N HIS A 49 -3.32 13.52 23.61
CA HIS A 49 -4.05 12.76 24.61
C HIS A 49 -5.52 12.69 24.18
N GLY A 50 -5.90 11.65 23.44
CA GLY A 50 -7.31 11.44 23.09
C GLY A 50 -7.59 10.19 22.28
N LYS A 51 -8.72 9.53 22.56
CA LYS A 51 -9.26 8.30 21.91
C LYS A 51 -9.41 8.36 20.37
N ARG A 52 -9.05 9.47 19.71
CA ARG A 52 -9.30 9.72 18.28
C ARG A 52 -8.13 9.19 17.44
N ILE A 53 -8.44 8.39 16.42
CA ILE A 53 -7.44 7.89 15.46
C ILE A 53 -6.89 9.11 14.68
N PRO A 54 -5.56 9.33 14.61
CA PRO A 54 -5.00 10.42 13.80
C PRO A 54 -5.44 10.30 12.34
N PRO A 55 -5.48 11.39 11.56
CA PRO A 55 -5.91 11.34 10.15
C PRO A 55 -4.95 10.49 9.31
N LEU A 56 -5.43 9.99 8.17
CA LEU A 56 -4.58 9.26 7.23
C LEU A 56 -3.43 10.19 6.77
N PRO A 57 -2.17 9.73 6.79
CA PRO A 57 -1.04 10.56 6.38
C PRO A 57 -1.05 10.81 4.87
N PRO A 58 -0.29 11.81 4.39
CA PRO A 58 -0.09 12.04 2.96
C PRO A 58 0.41 10.77 2.25
N GLN A 59 -0.10 10.50 1.04
CA GLN A 59 0.24 9.26 0.31
C GLN A 59 1.75 9.12 0.01
N ARG A 60 2.48 10.23 -0.10
CA ARG A 60 3.91 10.29 -0.45
C ARG A 60 4.79 10.69 0.72
N TRP A 61 4.30 10.55 1.96
CA TRP A 61 5.00 10.99 3.18
C TRP A 61 6.47 10.54 3.25
N VAL A 62 6.81 9.32 2.80
CA VAL A 62 8.20 8.81 2.82
C VAL A 62 9.12 9.63 1.90
N SER A 63 8.71 9.86 0.65
CA SER A 63 9.51 10.62 -0.31
C SER A 63 9.57 12.09 0.08
N ASP A 64 8.44 12.63 0.56
CA ASP A 64 8.32 14.04 0.93
C ASP A 64 9.20 14.36 2.13
N LEU A 65 9.16 13.53 3.19
CA LEU A 65 10.04 13.70 4.35
C LEU A 65 11.52 13.51 3.99
N ARG A 66 11.85 12.56 3.11
CA ARG A 66 13.24 12.37 2.66
C ARG A 66 13.76 13.63 1.94
N ALA A 67 12.96 14.24 1.07
CA ALA A 67 13.34 15.45 0.36
C ALA A 67 13.51 16.64 1.32
N ARG A 68 12.57 16.80 2.26
CA ARG A 68 12.60 17.86 3.29
C ARG A 68 13.81 17.75 4.21
N VAL A 69 14.10 16.55 4.73
CA VAL A 69 15.31 16.28 5.50
C VAL A 69 16.57 16.57 4.69
N GLY A 70 16.59 16.18 3.41
CA GLY A 70 17.70 16.50 2.49
C GLY A 70 17.97 18.00 2.39
N LYS A 71 16.91 18.82 2.28
CA LYS A 71 17.02 20.28 2.29
C LYS A 71 17.63 20.82 3.58
N CYS A 72 17.21 20.32 4.75
CA CYS A 72 17.81 20.71 6.02
C CYS A 72 19.31 20.40 6.08
N ILE A 73 19.73 19.23 5.57
CA ILE A 73 21.15 18.85 5.51
C ILE A 73 21.92 19.78 4.56
N THR A 74 21.39 20.06 3.37
CA THR A 74 22.04 20.94 2.38
C THR A 74 22.25 22.35 2.92
N PHE A 75 21.31 22.87 3.70
CA PHE A 75 21.42 24.22 4.27
C PHE A 75 22.44 24.33 5.41
N GLY A 76 22.69 23.23 6.11
CA GLY A 76 23.57 23.15 7.27
C GLY A 76 22.83 22.71 8.53
N CYS A 77 23.40 21.73 9.23
CA CYS A 77 22.87 21.22 10.50
C CYS A 77 24.00 21.15 11.54
N ASN A 78 23.72 21.55 12.78
CA ASN A 78 24.64 21.33 13.90
C ASN A 78 24.64 19.85 14.36
N GLU A 79 25.55 19.49 15.27
CA GLU A 79 25.72 18.11 15.73
C GLU A 79 24.44 17.47 16.30
N SER A 80 23.68 18.22 17.10
CA SER A 80 22.42 17.73 17.67
C SER A 80 21.34 17.52 16.60
N GLN A 81 21.30 18.38 15.59
CA GLN A 81 20.39 18.27 14.45
C GLN A 81 20.77 17.09 13.55
N ILE A 82 22.06 16.88 13.29
CA ILE A 82 22.56 15.70 12.56
C ILE A 82 22.17 14.39 13.27
N ALA A 83 22.26 14.33 14.60
CA ALA A 83 21.80 13.17 15.35
C ALA A 83 20.28 12.94 15.21
N ARG A 84 19.47 14.01 15.21
CA ARG A 84 18.01 13.93 14.95
C ARG A 84 17.72 13.45 13.53
N VAL A 85 18.39 14.03 12.53
CA VAL A 85 18.32 13.63 11.12
C VAL A 85 18.63 12.14 10.95
N ALA A 86 19.70 11.64 11.57
CA ALA A 86 20.08 10.23 11.48
C ALA A 86 18.98 9.29 12.00
N ARG A 87 18.31 9.66 13.11
CA ARG A 87 17.17 8.90 13.64
C ARG A 87 15.98 8.91 12.68
N ILE A 88 15.64 10.07 12.11
CA ILE A 88 14.53 10.20 11.14
C ILE A 88 14.83 9.38 9.88
N VAL A 89 16.02 9.52 9.29
CA VAL A 89 16.40 8.79 8.07
C VAL A 89 16.39 7.28 8.31
N ARG A 90 16.86 6.81 9.46
CA ARG A 90 16.77 5.39 9.84
C ARG A 90 15.32 4.91 9.90
N ALA A 91 14.45 5.67 10.56
CA ALA A 91 13.02 5.36 10.62
C ALA A 91 12.40 5.29 9.21
N LEU A 92 12.70 6.25 8.33
CA LEU A 92 12.23 6.25 6.94
C LEU A 92 12.79 5.08 6.11
N ALA A 93 13.97 4.56 6.43
CA ALA A 93 14.58 3.43 5.73
C ALA A 93 14.02 2.09 6.19
N GLU A 94 13.80 1.93 7.49
CA GLU A 94 13.50 0.64 8.12
C GLU A 94 11.99 0.44 8.35
N GLU A 95 11.30 1.48 8.84
CA GLU A 95 9.92 1.41 9.32
C GLU A 95 8.88 1.73 8.23
N TRP A 96 9.28 2.23 7.06
CA TRP A 96 8.31 2.75 6.07
C TRP A 96 7.26 1.73 5.63
N ARG A 97 7.62 0.43 5.53
CA ARG A 97 6.69 -0.66 5.15
C ARG A 97 5.63 -0.89 6.21
N PRO A 98 6.00 -1.27 7.46
CA PRO A 98 5.02 -1.49 8.51
C PRO A 98 4.23 -0.22 8.84
N LEU A 99 4.82 0.98 8.72
CA LEU A 99 4.08 2.23 8.93
C LEU A 99 3.09 2.52 7.81
N THR A 100 3.47 2.35 6.55
CA THR A 100 2.55 2.57 5.41
C THR A 100 1.36 1.61 5.49
N ALA A 101 1.64 0.31 5.65
CA ALA A 101 0.59 -0.71 5.79
C ALA A 101 -0.23 -0.49 7.08
N GLY A 102 0.44 -0.31 8.20
CA GLY A 102 -0.18 -0.11 9.51
C GLY A 102 -1.06 1.14 9.56
N SER A 103 -0.73 2.22 8.84
CA SER A 103 -1.54 3.44 8.82
C SER A 103 -2.97 3.24 8.28
N GLU A 104 -3.22 2.13 7.59
CA GLU A 104 -4.53 1.70 7.12
C GLU A 104 -5.07 0.47 7.89
N GLY A 105 -4.39 0.04 8.94
CA GLY A 105 -4.76 -1.08 9.80
C GLY A 105 -4.26 -2.45 9.32
N PHE A 106 -3.35 -2.53 8.36
CA PHE A 106 -2.76 -3.82 7.97
C PHE A 106 -1.72 -4.28 8.99
N LEU A 107 -1.83 -5.53 9.43
CA LEU A 107 -0.88 -6.12 10.38
C LEU A 107 0.37 -6.63 9.65
N SER A 108 1.53 -6.10 10.01
CA SER A 108 2.81 -6.38 9.34
C SER A 108 3.72 -7.37 10.09
N GLY A 109 3.33 -7.80 11.30
CA GLY A 109 4.09 -8.73 12.16
C GLY A 109 3.99 -10.22 11.75
N GLY A 110 3.91 -11.13 12.73
CA GLY A 110 3.78 -12.60 12.53
C GLY A 110 2.50 -13.08 11.83
N ARG A 111 1.74 -12.17 11.21
CA ARG A 111 0.50 -12.43 10.46
C ARG A 111 0.56 -11.84 9.04
N ARG A 112 1.76 -11.61 8.51
CA ARG A 112 1.99 -11.07 7.15
C ARG A 112 1.76 -12.16 6.08
N GLY A 113 1.22 -11.77 4.93
CA GLY A 113 0.96 -12.68 3.82
C GLY A 113 2.23 -13.03 3.04
N LEU A 114 2.77 -12.07 2.30
CA LEU A 114 4.08 -12.18 1.65
C LEU A 114 5.01 -11.08 2.13
N ASP A 115 6.27 -11.42 2.40
CA ASP A 115 7.27 -10.46 2.86
C ASP A 115 8.51 -10.49 1.97
N ARG A 116 8.82 -9.35 1.35
CA ARG A 116 9.99 -9.18 0.47
C ARG A 116 10.08 -10.22 -0.65
N GLN A 117 8.93 -10.71 -1.12
CA GLN A 117 8.83 -11.62 -2.25
C GLN A 117 9.49 -10.96 -3.46
N GLN A 118 10.38 -11.69 -4.13
CA GLN A 118 11.01 -11.18 -5.35
C GLN A 118 9.98 -11.21 -6.48
N VAL A 119 9.90 -10.10 -7.21
CA VAL A 119 9.28 -10.09 -8.53
C VAL A 119 10.29 -10.72 -9.48
N VAL A 120 9.90 -11.78 -10.18
CA VAL A 120 10.76 -12.48 -11.12
C VAL A 120 10.54 -11.97 -12.54
N TRP A 121 11.57 -12.02 -13.37
CA TRP A 121 11.52 -11.48 -14.72
C TRP A 121 10.37 -12.04 -15.57
N GLY A 122 10.06 -13.34 -15.42
CA GLY A 122 8.98 -14.03 -16.13
C GLY A 122 7.55 -13.63 -15.72
N GLU A 123 7.39 -12.76 -14.72
CA GLU A 123 6.09 -12.19 -14.35
C GLU A 123 5.73 -10.96 -15.19
N GLN A 124 6.66 -10.47 -16.01
CA GLN A 124 6.41 -9.39 -16.97
C GLN A 124 5.80 -9.91 -18.26
N ASP A 125 5.06 -9.05 -18.95
CA ASP A 125 4.56 -9.32 -20.30
C ASP A 125 5.22 -8.40 -21.35
N SER A 126 4.76 -8.50 -22.60
CA SER A 126 5.28 -7.72 -23.72
C SER A 126 5.10 -6.20 -23.57
N PHE A 127 4.32 -5.73 -22.60
CA PHE A 127 4.15 -4.30 -22.33
C PHE A 127 5.22 -3.74 -21.36
N GLY A 128 6.18 -4.56 -20.94
CA GLY A 128 7.36 -4.12 -20.20
C GLY A 128 7.11 -3.87 -18.71
N HIS A 129 6.06 -4.46 -18.16
CA HIS A 129 5.74 -4.41 -16.73
C HIS A 129 5.16 -5.76 -16.27
N VAL A 130 5.02 -5.92 -14.96
CA VAL A 130 4.37 -7.09 -14.35
C VAL A 130 2.97 -7.24 -14.92
N ASN A 131 2.65 -8.42 -15.44
CA ASN A 131 1.33 -8.72 -15.99
C ASN A 131 0.25 -8.59 -14.90
N ASN A 132 -0.91 -8.07 -15.27
CA ASN A 132 -2.01 -7.81 -14.34
C ASN A 132 -2.49 -9.06 -13.58
N VAL A 133 -2.42 -10.26 -14.19
CA VAL A 133 -2.81 -11.53 -13.56
C VAL A 133 -1.92 -11.85 -12.34
N ASN A 134 -0.64 -11.48 -12.38
CA ASN A 134 0.30 -11.81 -11.29
C ASN A 134 -0.04 -11.10 -9.98
N TYR A 135 -0.68 -9.93 -10.01
CA TYR A 135 -1.15 -9.27 -8.78
C TYR A 135 -2.19 -10.11 -8.03
N PHE A 136 -3.08 -10.81 -8.75
CA PHE A 136 -4.04 -11.72 -8.14
C PHE A 136 -3.34 -12.96 -7.56
N ARG A 137 -2.31 -13.48 -8.24
CA ARG A 137 -1.50 -14.60 -7.73
C ARG A 137 -0.74 -14.25 -6.46
N TYR A 138 -0.20 -13.03 -6.38
CA TYR A 138 0.44 -12.53 -5.17
C TYR A 138 -0.55 -12.45 -4.01
N ALA A 139 -1.74 -11.90 -4.27
CA ALA A 139 -2.81 -11.80 -3.27
C ALA A 139 -3.29 -13.17 -2.80
N GLU A 140 -3.42 -14.14 -3.72
CA GLU A 140 -3.77 -15.52 -3.39
C GLU A 140 -2.75 -16.18 -2.46
N SER A 141 -1.47 -16.17 -2.85
CA SER A 141 -0.40 -16.75 -2.03
C SER A 141 -0.30 -16.06 -0.67
N ALA A 142 -0.44 -14.74 -0.63
CA ALA A 142 -0.45 -13.96 0.60
C ALA A 142 -1.65 -14.30 1.50
N ARG A 143 -2.85 -14.50 0.94
CA ARG A 143 -4.05 -14.90 1.70
C ARG A 143 -3.86 -16.28 2.33
N VAL A 144 -3.33 -17.25 1.59
CA VAL A 144 -3.05 -18.59 2.12
C VAL A 144 -2.12 -18.48 3.32
N ASN A 145 -1.00 -17.76 3.16
CA ASN A 145 -0.07 -17.52 4.27
C ASN A 145 -0.75 -16.82 5.45
N TRP A 146 -1.56 -15.78 5.19
CA TRP A 146 -2.30 -15.05 6.21
C TRP A 146 -3.21 -15.97 7.04
N ILE A 147 -3.99 -16.84 6.40
CA ILE A 147 -4.84 -17.83 7.08
C ILE A 147 -4.00 -18.85 7.85
N THR A 148 -2.96 -19.42 7.23
CA THR A 148 -2.14 -20.45 7.89
C THR A 148 -1.34 -19.92 9.07
N ASN A 149 -1.03 -18.61 9.10
CA ASN A 149 -0.37 -17.99 10.24
C ASN A 149 -1.23 -18.02 11.51
N PHE A 150 -2.56 -18.08 11.40
CA PHE A 150 -3.40 -18.33 12.58
C PHE A 150 -3.07 -19.68 13.21
N ALA A 151 -2.93 -20.73 12.40
CA ALA A 151 -2.60 -22.08 12.85
C ALA A 151 -1.25 -22.19 13.60
N VAL A 152 -0.30 -21.31 13.26
CA VAL A 152 1.08 -21.38 13.78
C VAL A 152 1.28 -20.41 14.93
N HIS A 153 0.77 -19.17 14.81
CA HIS A 153 1.17 -18.06 15.67
C HIS A 153 0.04 -17.46 16.51
N ALA A 154 -1.23 -17.64 16.13
CA ALA A 154 -2.34 -16.96 16.80
C ALA A 154 -3.25 -17.91 17.58
N ASP A 155 -3.55 -19.07 17.01
CA ASP A 155 -4.47 -20.07 17.56
C ASP A 155 -3.95 -21.49 17.31
N PRO A 156 -2.94 -21.93 18.08
CA PRO A 156 -2.40 -23.29 17.96
C PRO A 156 -3.41 -24.37 18.37
N ALA A 157 -4.40 -24.04 19.19
CA ALA A 157 -5.42 -24.98 19.66
C ALA A 157 -6.29 -25.49 18.51
N HIS A 158 -6.59 -24.63 17.52
CA HIS A 158 -7.32 -25.01 16.31
C HIS A 158 -6.43 -25.15 15.07
N ARG A 159 -5.14 -25.44 15.26
CA ARG A 159 -4.15 -25.52 14.18
C ARG A 159 -4.62 -26.39 12.99
N LYS A 160 -5.17 -27.57 13.28
CA LYS A 160 -5.65 -28.50 12.24
C LYS A 160 -6.77 -27.87 11.43
N GLN A 161 -7.74 -27.24 12.10
CA GLN A 161 -8.89 -26.59 11.48
C GLN A 161 -8.44 -25.44 10.58
N TRP A 162 -7.51 -24.60 11.05
CA TRP A 162 -6.95 -23.50 10.25
C TRP A 162 -6.24 -23.99 8.98
N PHE A 163 -5.49 -25.10 9.05
CA PHE A 163 -4.88 -25.68 7.85
C PHE A 163 -5.90 -26.30 6.91
N GLU A 164 -6.91 -26.98 7.45
CA GLU A 164 -7.96 -27.61 6.65
C GLU A 164 -8.80 -26.60 5.85
N LEU A 165 -8.88 -25.33 6.30
CA LEU A 165 -9.53 -24.26 5.54
C LEU A 165 -8.96 -24.07 4.13
N MET A 166 -7.69 -24.43 3.92
CA MET A 166 -6.98 -24.37 2.64
C MET A 166 -7.11 -25.67 1.83
N THR A 167 -8.01 -26.58 2.23
CA THR A 167 -8.20 -27.89 1.61
C THR A 167 -9.69 -28.19 1.38
N PRO A 168 -10.04 -29.11 0.48
CA PRO A 168 -11.43 -29.52 0.28
C PRO A 168 -11.91 -30.61 1.26
N LYS A 169 -11.21 -30.84 2.40
CA LYS A 169 -11.48 -31.98 3.29
C LYS A 169 -12.67 -31.78 4.24
N SER A 170 -12.93 -30.54 4.64
CA SER A 170 -13.95 -30.22 5.65
C SER A 170 -14.57 -28.85 5.36
N VAL A 171 -14.46 -27.90 6.29
CA VAL A 171 -14.80 -26.50 6.05
C VAL A 171 -13.61 -25.85 5.36
N GLY A 172 -13.86 -25.15 4.25
CA GLY A 172 -12.84 -24.39 3.54
C GLY A 172 -13.37 -23.10 2.96
N LEU A 173 -12.47 -22.38 2.29
CA LEU A 173 -12.73 -21.05 1.77
C LEU A 173 -12.91 -21.09 0.25
N ILE A 174 -13.93 -20.38 -0.25
CA ILE A 174 -14.16 -20.18 -1.68
C ILE A 174 -14.19 -18.68 -1.97
N MET A 175 -13.43 -18.25 -2.98
CA MET A 175 -13.46 -16.87 -3.45
C MET A 175 -14.78 -16.58 -4.18
N ARG A 176 -15.59 -15.66 -3.66
CA ARG A 176 -16.85 -15.22 -4.28
C ARG A 176 -16.62 -14.05 -5.23
N THR A 177 -15.90 -13.02 -4.81
CA THR A 177 -15.49 -11.92 -5.70
C THR A 177 -14.07 -11.48 -5.40
N LEU A 178 -13.37 -11.05 -6.45
CA LEU A 178 -12.01 -10.53 -6.38
C LEU A 178 -11.90 -9.32 -7.30
N LYS A 179 -11.67 -8.14 -6.72
CA LYS A 179 -11.50 -6.87 -7.44
C LYS A 179 -10.09 -6.34 -7.22
N CYS A 180 -9.43 -5.87 -8.27
CA CYS A 180 -8.11 -5.24 -8.17
C CYS A 180 -8.12 -3.84 -8.79
N GLU A 181 -7.51 -2.89 -8.10
CA GLU A 181 -7.22 -1.54 -8.58
C GLU A 181 -5.71 -1.36 -8.70
N PHE A 182 -5.21 -1.32 -9.93
CA PHE A 182 -3.81 -1.07 -10.25
C PHE A 182 -3.50 0.43 -10.07
N LYS A 183 -2.45 0.75 -9.31
CA LYS A 183 -2.06 2.14 -9.00
C LYS A 183 -0.87 2.60 -9.85
N PHE A 184 -0.02 1.68 -10.30
CA PHE A 184 1.04 1.91 -11.30
C PHE A 184 1.62 0.59 -11.81
N PRO A 185 2.23 0.58 -13.01
CA PRO A 185 2.91 -0.60 -13.54
C PRO A 185 4.23 -0.87 -12.79
N MET A 186 4.32 -1.98 -12.05
CA MET A 186 5.60 -2.42 -11.46
C MET A 186 6.46 -3.11 -12.51
N THR A 187 7.78 -3.01 -12.40
CA THR A 187 8.73 -3.66 -13.30
C THR A 187 9.69 -4.54 -12.53
N TYR A 188 10.31 -5.50 -13.23
CA TYR A 188 11.48 -6.21 -12.70
C TYR A 188 12.74 -5.33 -12.83
N PRO A 189 13.71 -5.43 -11.91
CA PRO A 189 13.64 -6.15 -10.63
C PRO A 189 12.90 -5.34 -9.57
N ASP A 190 12.09 -5.99 -8.73
CA ASP A 190 11.49 -5.37 -7.53
C ASP A 190 11.31 -6.44 -6.44
N ARG A 191 10.99 -5.99 -5.22
CA ARG A 191 10.45 -6.83 -4.15
C ARG A 191 9.10 -6.30 -3.73
N ILE A 192 8.20 -7.21 -3.37
CA ILE A 192 6.89 -6.85 -2.85
C ILE A 192 6.67 -7.39 -1.44
N SER A 193 5.88 -6.66 -0.67
CA SER A 193 5.20 -7.25 0.49
C SER A 193 3.70 -7.13 0.27
N VAL A 194 2.97 -8.17 0.66
CA VAL A 194 1.52 -8.26 0.45
C VAL A 194 0.86 -8.51 1.80
N TYR A 195 -0.12 -7.67 2.13
CA TYR A 195 -0.78 -7.67 3.43
C TYR A 195 -2.29 -7.76 3.25
N HIS A 196 -2.92 -8.53 4.12
CA HIS A 196 -4.38 -8.64 4.22
C HIS A 196 -4.87 -8.08 5.55
N LYS A 197 -6.09 -7.55 5.54
CA LYS A 197 -6.83 -7.16 6.74
C LYS A 197 -8.30 -7.48 6.58
N LEU A 198 -8.99 -7.72 7.69
CA LEU A 198 -10.45 -7.77 7.74
C LEU A 198 -11.01 -6.38 7.46
N ARG A 199 -11.95 -6.29 6.53
CA ARG A 199 -12.61 -5.02 6.17
C ARG A 199 -13.65 -4.59 7.19
N VAL A 200 -14.37 -5.55 7.75
CA VAL A 200 -15.46 -5.35 8.72
C VAL A 200 -15.20 -6.26 9.91
N ASP A 201 -15.63 -5.85 11.10
CA ASP A 201 -15.60 -6.70 12.29
C ASP A 201 -16.66 -7.80 12.17
N PRO A 202 -16.27 -9.08 11.98
CA PRO A 202 -17.24 -10.16 11.84
C PRO A 202 -17.95 -10.48 13.16
N SER A 203 -17.43 -10.04 14.31
CA SER A 203 -18.07 -10.25 15.62
C SER A 203 -19.20 -9.25 15.89
N SER A 204 -19.31 -8.19 15.06
CA SER A 204 -20.35 -7.17 15.18
C SER A 204 -21.69 -7.57 14.54
N LEU A 205 -21.76 -8.73 13.88
CA LEU A 205 -22.95 -9.21 13.18
C LEU A 205 -23.81 -10.11 14.09
N PRO A 206 -25.17 -9.97 14.08
CA PRO A 206 -26.07 -10.74 14.96
C PRO A 206 -26.03 -12.26 14.74
N THR A 207 -25.62 -12.69 13.55
CA THR A 207 -25.50 -14.10 13.15
C THR A 207 -24.17 -14.29 12.44
N PRO A 208 -23.43 -15.39 12.69
CA PRO A 208 -22.15 -15.62 12.04
C PRO A 208 -22.35 -15.69 10.53
N ASP A 209 -21.80 -14.70 9.80
CA ASP A 209 -21.93 -14.64 8.35
C ASP A 209 -21.27 -15.88 7.73
N SER A 210 -21.82 -16.34 6.62
CA SER A 210 -21.22 -17.39 5.78
C SER A 210 -20.09 -16.84 4.90
N ALA A 211 -19.70 -15.59 5.10
CA ALA A 211 -18.68 -14.91 4.34
C ALA A 211 -17.94 -13.86 5.17
N PHE A 212 -16.79 -13.44 4.67
CA PHE A 212 -16.06 -12.29 5.18
C PHE A 212 -15.30 -11.60 4.06
N ALA A 213 -15.05 -10.30 4.26
CA ALA A 213 -14.36 -9.47 3.29
C ALA A 213 -12.95 -9.11 3.78
N LEU A 214 -11.97 -9.28 2.90
CA LEU A 214 -10.60 -8.83 3.12
C LEU A 214 -10.28 -7.64 2.21
N ASP A 215 -9.51 -6.71 2.76
CA ASP A 215 -8.70 -5.80 1.97
C ASP A 215 -7.30 -6.38 1.82
N CYS A 216 -6.70 -6.19 0.64
CA CYS A 216 -5.33 -6.56 0.37
C CYS A 216 -4.58 -5.41 -0.30
N ILE A 217 -3.31 -5.24 0.06
CA ILE A 217 -2.40 -4.30 -0.62
C ILE A 217 -1.16 -5.02 -1.11
N VAL A 218 -0.71 -4.68 -2.33
CA VAL A 218 0.59 -5.07 -2.87
C VAL A 218 1.50 -3.85 -2.80
N LEU A 219 2.55 -3.92 -1.98
CA LEU A 219 3.49 -2.84 -1.72
C LEU A 219 4.79 -3.07 -2.48
N SER A 220 5.15 -2.17 -3.40
CA SER A 220 6.43 -2.18 -4.10
C SER A 220 7.53 -1.60 -3.22
N HIS A 221 8.66 -2.30 -3.12
CA HIS A 221 9.80 -1.86 -2.30
C HIS A 221 10.65 -0.84 -3.04
N ASN A 222 10.76 -0.95 -4.37
CA ASN A 222 11.47 0.03 -5.19
C ASN A 222 10.74 1.38 -5.22
N ALA A 223 9.45 1.36 -5.53
CA ALA A 223 8.66 2.58 -5.60
C ALA A 223 8.23 3.12 -4.22
N ARG A 224 8.44 2.32 -3.16
CA ARG A 224 8.07 2.61 -1.75
C ARG A 224 6.61 3.06 -1.59
N ARG A 225 5.71 2.47 -2.37
CA ARG A 225 4.27 2.80 -2.37
C ARG A 225 3.42 1.63 -2.81
N ILE A 226 2.13 1.74 -2.56
CA ILE A 226 1.14 0.71 -2.92
C ILE A 226 0.99 0.67 -4.44
N ALA A 227 1.23 -0.52 -5.00
CA ALA A 227 1.14 -0.80 -6.43
C ALA A 227 -0.24 -1.28 -6.87
N ALA A 228 -0.91 -2.05 -6.01
CA ALA A 228 -2.28 -2.47 -6.24
C ALA A 228 -3.03 -2.58 -4.92
N ARG A 229 -4.35 -2.36 -5.00
CA ARG A 229 -5.29 -2.63 -3.91
C ARG A 229 -6.27 -3.68 -4.38
N LEU A 230 -6.54 -4.67 -3.54
CA LEU A 230 -7.49 -5.72 -3.82
C LEU A 230 -8.58 -5.77 -2.75
N GLN A 231 -9.77 -6.16 -3.19
CA GLN A 231 -10.92 -6.43 -2.33
C GLN A 231 -11.34 -7.87 -2.60
N GLU A 232 -11.39 -8.66 -1.55
CA GLU A 232 -11.66 -10.09 -1.63
C GLU A 232 -12.89 -10.39 -0.79
N ASP A 233 -13.82 -11.12 -1.36
CA ASP A 233 -15.03 -11.55 -0.69
C ASP A 233 -15.06 -13.08 -0.68
N ILE A 234 -15.00 -13.65 0.51
CA ILE A 234 -14.67 -15.05 0.73
C ILE A 234 -15.83 -15.72 1.44
N VAL A 235 -16.29 -16.84 0.90
CA VAL A 235 -17.38 -17.64 1.45
C VAL A 235 -16.81 -18.85 2.17
N ILE A 236 -17.45 -19.19 3.29
CA ILE A 236 -17.17 -20.37 4.09
C ILE A 236 -18.06 -21.51 3.59
N TYR A 237 -17.41 -22.60 3.19
CA TYR A 237 -18.05 -23.71 2.49
C TYR A 237 -17.74 -25.03 3.18
N ASP A 238 -18.75 -25.83 3.50
CA ASP A 238 -18.56 -27.19 3.98
C ASP A 238 -18.55 -28.14 2.77
N TYR A 239 -17.36 -28.63 2.41
CA TYR A 239 -17.17 -29.52 1.26
C TYR A 239 -17.87 -30.88 1.45
N ARG A 240 -18.12 -31.30 2.68
CA ARG A 240 -18.82 -32.57 2.97
C ARG A 240 -20.32 -32.45 2.71
N LYS A 241 -20.87 -31.25 2.92
CA LYS A 241 -22.29 -30.93 2.70
C LYS A 241 -22.55 -30.29 1.34
N ALA A 242 -21.49 -30.00 0.58
CA ALA A 242 -21.54 -29.28 -0.68
C ALA A 242 -22.36 -27.97 -0.60
N GLY A 243 -22.17 -27.19 0.47
CA GLY A 243 -22.95 -25.98 0.72
C GLY A 243 -22.25 -24.94 1.58
N LYS A 244 -22.76 -23.70 1.52
CA LYS A 244 -22.33 -22.63 2.42
C LYS A 244 -22.60 -23.02 3.86
N THR A 245 -21.73 -22.60 4.77
CA THR A 245 -21.92 -22.81 6.20
C THR A 245 -21.55 -21.56 6.98
N ALA A 246 -22.05 -21.46 8.20
CA ALA A 246 -21.73 -20.35 9.10
C ALA A 246 -20.24 -20.35 9.46
N MET A 247 -19.71 -19.17 9.76
CA MET A 247 -18.35 -19.05 10.28
C MET A 247 -18.19 -19.84 11.60
N PRO A 248 -17.19 -20.73 11.72
CA PRO A 248 -16.92 -21.42 12.97
C PRO A 248 -16.62 -20.44 14.11
N GLU A 249 -17.04 -20.76 15.33
CA GLU A 249 -16.92 -19.87 16.50
C GLU A 249 -15.47 -19.44 16.79
N TYR A 250 -14.52 -20.39 16.73
CA TYR A 250 -13.09 -20.08 16.91
C TYR A 250 -12.59 -19.04 15.88
N MET A 251 -13.12 -19.07 14.66
CA MET A 251 -12.76 -18.12 13.62
C MET A 251 -13.36 -16.74 13.90
N VAL A 252 -14.61 -16.68 14.35
CA VAL A 252 -15.27 -15.42 14.74
C VAL A 252 -14.49 -14.73 15.87
N GLU A 253 -14.11 -15.48 16.90
CA GLU A 253 -13.33 -14.97 18.02
C GLU A 253 -11.96 -14.43 17.56
N MET A 254 -11.22 -15.23 16.79
CA MET A 254 -9.90 -14.85 16.29
C MET A 254 -9.94 -13.67 15.32
N PHE A 255 -10.98 -13.58 14.49
CA PHE A 255 -11.18 -12.45 13.60
C PHE A 255 -11.58 -11.19 14.37
N GLY A 256 -12.42 -11.30 15.40
CA GLY A 256 -12.74 -10.17 16.29
C GLY A 256 -11.51 -9.62 17.02
N GLU A 257 -10.64 -10.50 17.52
CA GLU A 257 -9.35 -10.07 18.10
C GLU A 257 -8.46 -9.41 17.05
N THR A 258 -8.34 -10.03 15.86
CA THR A 258 -7.54 -9.50 14.76
C THR A 258 -8.03 -8.11 14.36
N PHE A 259 -9.34 -7.90 14.24
CA PHE A 259 -9.91 -6.61 13.88
C PHE A 259 -9.56 -5.54 14.93
N ARG A 260 -9.68 -5.84 16.22
CA ARG A 260 -9.24 -4.93 17.30
C ARG A 260 -7.76 -4.56 17.18
N MET A 261 -6.90 -5.53 16.86
CA MET A 261 -5.47 -5.27 16.63
C MET A 261 -5.22 -4.39 15.41
N GLN A 262 -5.99 -4.53 14.33
CA GLN A 262 -5.90 -3.65 13.16
C GLN A 262 -6.17 -2.19 13.52
N GLU A 263 -7.16 -1.94 14.38
CA GLU A 263 -7.44 -0.58 14.84
C GLU A 263 -6.33 -0.01 15.72
N GLN A 264 -5.75 -0.83 16.60
CA GLN A 264 -4.62 -0.44 17.44
C GLN A 264 -3.39 -0.11 16.59
N GLU A 265 -3.09 -0.94 15.60
CA GLU A 265 -1.98 -0.73 14.67
C GLU A 265 -2.19 0.55 13.85
N MET A 266 -3.42 0.82 13.40
CA MET A 266 -3.75 2.07 12.72
C MET A 266 -3.45 3.30 13.57
N ARG A 267 -3.81 3.28 14.87
CA ARG A 267 -3.48 4.39 15.78
C ARG A 267 -1.96 4.52 15.95
N ARG A 268 -1.26 3.42 16.22
CA ARG A 268 0.19 3.38 16.41
C ARG A 268 0.95 3.91 15.20
N ALA A 269 0.65 3.38 14.02
CA ALA A 269 1.35 3.71 12.78
C ALA A 269 1.10 5.16 12.36
N ARG A 270 -0.16 5.63 12.43
CA ARG A 270 -0.46 7.03 12.11
C ARG A 270 0.19 7.98 13.12
N GLY A 271 0.15 7.67 14.41
CA GLY A 271 0.84 8.45 15.43
C GLY A 271 2.34 8.55 15.17
N ARG A 272 2.99 7.44 14.81
CA ARG A 272 4.42 7.43 14.46
C ARG A 272 4.72 8.26 13.20
N ILE A 273 3.90 8.16 12.15
CA ILE A 273 4.10 8.95 10.91
C ILE A 273 3.94 10.44 11.21
N TRP A 274 2.88 10.85 11.92
CA TRP A 274 2.68 12.26 12.27
C TRP A 274 3.75 12.78 13.23
N GLY A 275 4.27 11.95 14.13
CA GLY A 275 5.44 12.28 14.94
C GLY A 275 6.68 12.58 14.08
N LEU A 276 6.97 11.73 13.09
CA LEU A 276 8.08 11.96 12.15
C LEU A 276 7.87 13.24 11.33
N ILE A 277 6.63 13.52 10.91
CA ILE A 277 6.30 14.77 10.20
C ILE A 277 6.59 15.98 11.10
N GLY A 278 6.14 15.97 12.36
CA GLY A 278 6.39 17.04 13.32
C GLY A 278 7.87 17.24 13.64
N GLU A 279 8.64 16.15 13.80
CA GLU A 279 10.09 16.21 14.00
C GLU A 279 10.81 16.90 12.82
N VAL A 280 10.37 16.64 11.58
CA VAL A 280 10.91 17.29 10.38
C VAL A 280 10.48 18.76 10.30
N GLU A 281 9.23 19.09 10.61
CA GLU A 281 8.75 20.48 10.65
C GLU A 281 9.52 21.33 11.67
N GLU A 282 9.85 20.75 12.82
CA GLU A 282 10.68 21.40 13.82
C GLU A 282 12.11 21.60 13.32
N LEU A 283 12.71 20.56 12.74
CA LEU A 283 14.04 20.66 12.15
C LEU A 283 14.11 21.73 11.04
N GLU A 284 13.10 21.86 10.20
CA GLU A 284 13.03 22.91 9.16
C GLU A 284 13.07 24.31 9.77
N ARG A 285 12.28 24.57 10.81
CA ARG A 285 12.29 25.85 11.56
C ARG A 285 13.63 26.14 12.22
N GLU A 286 14.31 25.12 12.72
CA GLU A 286 15.63 25.26 13.36
C GLU A 286 16.78 25.42 12.34
N THR A 287 16.54 25.19 11.04
CA THR A 287 17.59 25.19 10.01
C THR A 287 17.41 26.34 9.02
N TRP A 288 16.52 26.18 8.05
CA TRP A 288 16.36 27.09 6.91
C TRP A 288 15.08 27.93 6.97
N ASP A 289 14.05 27.51 7.71
CA ASP A 289 12.76 28.20 7.82
C ASP A 289 12.72 29.15 9.04
N ARG A 290 13.78 29.96 9.18
CA ARG A 290 13.90 31.03 10.18
C ARG A 290 14.35 32.33 9.51
N ALA A 291 13.95 33.46 10.08
CA ALA A 291 14.14 34.79 9.48
C ALA A 291 15.62 35.17 9.29
N ASP A 292 16.51 34.57 10.08
CA ASP A 292 17.96 34.78 10.11
C ASP A 292 18.76 33.67 9.39
N ALA A 293 18.08 32.79 8.64
CA ALA A 293 18.73 31.64 8.01
C ALA A 293 19.72 32.08 6.91
N VAL A 294 21.01 31.76 7.10
CA VAL A 294 22.05 31.90 6.07
C VAL A 294 22.50 30.51 5.64
N GLU A 295 22.49 30.26 4.35
CA GLU A 295 22.89 28.97 3.77
C GLU A 295 24.38 28.74 4.04
N ASP A 296 24.73 27.58 4.61
CA ASP A 296 26.12 27.20 4.83
C ASP A 296 26.76 26.83 3.49
N VAL A 297 27.28 27.84 2.80
CA VAL A 297 28.07 27.70 1.57
C VAL A 297 29.49 27.26 1.89
N GLY A 298 29.63 26.09 2.55
CA GLY A 298 30.87 25.34 2.81
C GLY A 298 32.15 26.14 2.57
N GLY A 299 32.43 27.11 3.45
CA GLY A 299 33.56 27.99 3.29
C GLY A 299 34.85 27.20 3.45
N ALA A 300 35.53 26.91 2.34
CA ALA A 300 36.91 26.43 2.36
C ALA A 300 37.77 27.50 3.03
N GLN A 301 37.99 27.36 4.35
CA GLN A 301 38.97 28.16 5.07
C GLN A 301 40.33 27.90 4.44
N HIS A 302 40.73 28.79 3.53
CA HIS A 302 42.12 28.91 3.14
C HIS A 302 42.89 29.30 4.39
N GLY A 303 43.58 28.33 4.99
CA GLY A 303 44.58 28.57 6.01
C GLY A 303 45.63 29.53 5.45
N LYS A 304 45.54 30.81 5.81
CA LYS A 304 46.67 31.72 5.70
C LYS A 304 47.61 31.38 6.84
N GLY A 305 48.61 30.55 6.54
CA GLY A 305 49.82 30.50 7.32
C GLY A 305 50.56 31.83 7.19
N SER A 306 50.86 32.44 8.32
CA SER A 306 51.98 33.36 8.55
C SER A 306 52.31 33.31 10.03
#